data_AF-A0A2N2MPP5-F1
#
_entry.id   AF-A0A2N2MPP5-F1
#
_cell.length_a   1.000
_cell.length_b   1.000
_cell.length_c   1.000
_cell.angle_alpha   90.00
_cell.angle_beta   90.00
_cell.angle_gamma   90.00
#
_symmetry.space_group_name_H-M   'P 1'
#
loop_
_entity.id
_entity.type
_entity.pdbx_description
1 polymer ?
#
loop_
_entity_poly.entity_id
_entity_poly.type
_entity_poly.pdbx_seq_one_letter_code
_entity_poly.pdbx_strand_id
1 'polypeptide(L)'
;MLDNPNMSWKYVDITPRLASHNELAYVHTLSYIERIASTAGKNCVRLDPDTSTCAETYEIAKLAVGGACNAIDAVMTQEVDNAFAFIRPPGHHAGAGNSAGFCIFNNIAIGAMHAMKKHGLKKILIADWDL
;
A
#
# COMPACT_ATOMS: atom_id res chain seq x y z
N MET A 1 6.28 -12.97 -18.27
CA MET A 1 6.78 -11.69 -17.73
C MET A 1 5.99 -10.58 -18.39
N LEU A 2 5.50 -9.61 -17.62
CA LEU A 2 4.63 -8.54 -18.13
C LEU A 2 5.30 -7.74 -19.25
N ASP A 3 6.63 -7.68 -19.23
CA ASP A 3 7.47 -7.04 -20.26
C ASP A 3 7.46 -7.77 -21.63
N ASN A 4 6.64 -8.82 -21.77
CA ASN A 4 6.43 -9.46 -23.07
C ASN A 4 5.69 -8.48 -24.00
N PRO A 5 6.23 -8.16 -25.19
CA PRO A 5 5.59 -7.24 -26.14
C PRO A 5 4.14 -7.63 -26.51
N ASN A 6 3.79 -8.92 -26.42
CA ASN A 6 2.43 -9.40 -26.68
C ASN A 6 1.43 -9.07 -25.55
N MET A 7 1.89 -8.46 -24.46
CA MET A 7 1.08 -8.02 -23.31
C MET A 7 0.95 -6.50 -23.23
N SER A 8 1.76 -5.72 -23.95
CA SER A 8 1.86 -4.25 -23.77
C SER A 8 0.58 -3.47 -24.08
N TRP A 9 -0.31 -4.03 -24.90
CA TRP A 9 -1.62 -3.44 -25.21
C TRP A 9 -2.73 -3.91 -24.27
N LYS A 10 -2.45 -4.87 -23.38
CA LYS A 10 -3.47 -5.49 -22.51
C LYS A 10 -3.65 -4.76 -21.18
N TYR A 11 -2.82 -3.78 -20.88
CA TYR A 11 -2.90 -2.98 -19.67
C TYR A 11 -2.46 -1.55 -19.96
N VAL A 12 -2.88 -0.65 -19.08
CA VAL A 12 -2.40 0.74 -19.03
C VAL A 12 -1.66 0.92 -17.72
N ASP A 13 -0.58 1.70 -17.74
CA ASP A 13 0.21 1.95 -16.55
C ASP A 13 -0.48 2.98 -15.65
N ILE A 14 -0.62 2.63 -14.38
CA ILE A 14 -1.09 3.54 -13.32
C ILE A 14 0.10 3.90 -12.44
N THR A 15 0.60 5.12 -12.59
CA THR A 15 1.76 5.60 -11.83
C THR A 15 1.44 5.68 -10.33
N PRO A 16 2.28 5.10 -9.45
CA PRO A 16 2.08 5.23 -8.01
C PRO A 16 2.41 6.66 -7.55
N ARG A 17 1.86 7.05 -6.41
CA ARG A 17 2.21 8.29 -5.71
C ARG A 17 2.55 8.00 -4.26
N LEU A 18 3.17 8.95 -3.58
CA LEU A 18 3.31 8.86 -2.14
C LEU A 18 1.93 8.99 -1.48
N ALA A 19 1.56 8.03 -0.65
CA ALA A 19 0.43 8.17 0.26
C ALA A 19 0.68 9.35 1.22
N SER A 20 -0.36 10.15 1.45
CA SER A 20 -0.35 11.23 2.44
C SER A 20 -0.38 10.66 3.86
N HIS A 21 0.05 11.47 4.83
CA HIS A 21 -0.02 11.08 6.24
C HIS A 21 -1.46 10.80 6.68
N ASN A 22 -2.43 11.56 6.16
CA ASN A 22 -3.85 11.35 6.45
C ASN A 22 -4.37 10.00 5.93
N GLU A 23 -3.93 9.57 4.74
CA GLU A 23 -4.29 8.26 4.19
C GLU A 23 -3.68 7.12 5.03
N LEU A 24 -2.43 7.25 5.46
CA LEU A 24 -1.82 6.28 6.39
C LEU A 24 -2.60 6.21 7.71
N ALA A 25 -3.04 7.36 8.22
CA ALA A 25 -3.81 7.50 9.45
C ALA A 25 -5.27 7.01 9.34
N TYR A 26 -5.72 6.52 8.18
CA TYR A 26 -7.00 5.82 8.10
C TYR A 26 -7.00 4.52 8.90
N VAL A 27 -5.83 3.89 9.06
CA VAL A 27 -5.67 2.59 9.73
C VAL A 27 -4.62 2.68 10.82
N HIS A 28 -3.50 3.35 10.56
CA HIS A 28 -2.38 3.35 11.49
C HIS A 28 -2.45 4.48 12.51
N THR A 29 -1.93 4.21 13.71
CA THR A 29 -1.76 5.25 14.73
C THR A 29 -0.70 6.25 14.29
N LEU A 30 -0.86 7.51 14.67
CA LEU A 30 0.12 8.57 14.36
C LEU A 30 1.51 8.22 14.89
N SER A 31 1.59 7.70 16.12
CA SER A 31 2.84 7.25 16.73
C SER A 31 3.53 6.14 15.95
N TYR A 32 2.77 5.23 15.33
CA TYR A 32 3.35 4.19 14.48
C TYR A 32 3.88 4.78 13.18
N ILE A 33 3.12 5.66 12.53
CA ILE A 33 3.57 6.32 11.30
C ILE A 33 4.86 7.12 11.55
N GLU A 34 4.93 7.84 12.66
CA GLU A 34 6.14 8.57 13.08
C GLU A 34 7.31 7.62 13.37
N ARG A 35 7.06 6.47 14.03
CA ARG A 35 8.07 5.44 14.26
C ARG A 35 8.66 4.94 12.94
N ILE A 36 7.82 4.61 11.96
CA ILE A 36 8.29 4.17 10.64
C ILE A 36 9.00 5.32 9.89
N ALA A 37 8.47 6.54 9.93
CA ALA A 37 9.12 7.69 9.31
C ALA A 37 10.53 7.94 9.88
N SER A 38 10.72 7.68 11.18
CA SER A 38 12.03 7.81 11.83
C SER A 38 13.08 6.80 11.36
N THR A 39 12.71 5.78 10.57
CA THR A 39 13.67 4.82 9.99
C THR A 39 14.26 5.29 8.67
N ALA A 40 13.71 6.34 8.05
CA ALA A 40 14.19 6.88 6.79
C ALA A 40 15.69 7.25 6.88
N GLY A 41 16.45 6.89 5.85
CA GLY A 41 17.90 7.13 5.78
C GLY A 41 18.76 6.22 6.66
N LYS A 42 18.17 5.33 7.48
CA LYS A 42 18.93 4.38 8.31
C LYS A 42 19.19 3.08 7.55
N ASN A 43 20.41 2.56 7.66
CA ASN A 43 20.84 1.36 6.92
C ASN A 43 19.99 0.11 7.20
N CYS A 44 19.69 -0.16 8.48
CA CYS A 44 18.84 -1.27 8.89
C CYS A 44 18.17 -0.95 10.23
N VAL A 45 16.84 -0.99 10.28
CA VAL A 45 16.10 -0.94 11.55
C VAL A 45 15.19 -2.15 11.61
N ARG A 46 15.36 -2.96 12.66
CA ARG A 46 14.49 -4.10 12.93
C ARG A 46 13.24 -3.61 13.65
N LEU A 47 12.07 -3.79 13.04
CA LEU A 47 10.79 -3.34 13.61
C LEU A 47 10.16 -4.42 14.50
N ASP A 48 10.41 -5.69 14.15
CA ASP A 48 10.00 -6.91 14.84
C ASP A 48 10.91 -8.09 14.39
N PRO A 49 10.70 -9.35 14.82
CA PRO A 49 11.59 -10.46 14.48
C PRO A 49 11.78 -10.75 12.98
N ASP A 50 10.81 -10.46 12.11
CA ASP A 50 10.89 -10.80 10.67
C ASP A 50 10.86 -9.58 9.75
N THR A 51 10.53 -8.39 10.27
CA THR A 51 10.38 -7.18 9.49
C THR A 51 11.50 -6.18 9.80
N SER A 52 12.27 -5.84 8.76
CA SER A 52 13.34 -4.83 8.82
C SER A 52 13.17 -3.79 7.72
N THR A 53 13.65 -2.58 7.98
CA THR A 53 13.67 -1.48 7.01
C THR A 53 15.08 -1.21 6.50
N CYS A 54 15.21 -0.78 5.24
CA CYS A 54 16.38 -0.05 4.73
C CYS A 54 16.11 1.46 4.65
N ALA A 55 17.09 2.23 4.16
CA ALA A 55 17.05 3.69 4.11
C ALA A 55 15.82 4.24 3.35
N GLU A 56 15.38 3.55 2.30
CA GLU A 56 14.29 3.95 1.41
C GLU A 56 12.94 3.35 1.82
N THR A 57 12.89 2.44 2.78
CA THR A 57 11.67 1.66 3.07
C THR A 57 10.47 2.52 3.39
N TYR A 58 10.63 3.63 4.13
CA TYR A 58 9.51 4.52 4.44
C TYR A 58 8.89 5.14 3.18
N GLU A 59 9.72 5.63 2.26
CA GLU A 59 9.27 6.21 0.99
C GLU A 59 8.61 5.14 0.11
N ILE A 60 9.25 3.99 -0.03
CA ILE A 60 8.74 2.87 -0.83
C ILE A 60 7.42 2.31 -0.25
N ALA A 61 7.28 2.23 1.07
CA ALA A 61 6.03 1.85 1.72
C ALA A 61 4.89 2.84 1.43
N LYS A 62 5.20 4.14 1.36
CA LYS A 62 4.22 5.16 0.93
C LYS A 62 3.84 5.01 -0.53
N LEU A 63 4.78 4.64 -1.41
CA LEU A 63 4.48 4.34 -2.82
C LEU A 63 3.62 3.08 -2.96
N ALA A 64 3.86 2.05 -2.15
CA ALA A 64 3.03 0.84 -2.13
C ALA A 64 1.57 1.17 -1.77
N VAL A 65 1.35 1.94 -0.70
CA VAL A 65 0.01 2.39 -0.30
C VAL A 65 -0.61 3.28 -1.37
N GLY A 66 0.12 4.29 -1.86
CA GLY A 66 -0.43 5.24 -2.83
C GLY A 66 -0.68 4.63 -4.21
N GLY A 67 0.10 3.61 -4.60
CA GLY A 67 -0.18 2.79 -5.78
C GLY A 67 -1.49 2.03 -5.65
N ALA A 68 -1.75 1.41 -4.50
CA ALA A 68 -3.03 0.76 -4.22
C ALA A 68 -4.20 1.77 -4.25
N CYS A 69 -4.04 2.95 -3.65
CA CYS A 69 -5.06 4.00 -3.71
C CYS A 69 -5.33 4.50 -5.14
N ASN A 70 -4.28 4.70 -5.95
CA ASN A 70 -4.45 5.11 -7.35
C ASN A 70 -5.11 4.02 -8.20
N ALA A 71 -4.79 2.74 -7.98
CA ALA A 71 -5.48 1.63 -8.64
C ALA A 71 -6.97 1.60 -8.31
N ILE A 72 -7.33 1.82 -7.04
CA ILE A 72 -8.72 1.97 -6.61
C ILE A 72 -9.37 3.19 -7.27
N ASP A 73 -8.69 4.34 -7.28
CA ASP A 73 -9.19 5.56 -7.89
C ASP A 73 -9.54 5.33 -9.37
N ALA A 74 -8.63 4.74 -10.15
CA ALA A 74 -8.84 4.48 -11.58
C ALA A 74 -10.03 3.55 -11.87
N VAL A 75 -10.24 2.52 -11.04
CA VAL A 75 -11.42 1.65 -11.16
C VAL A 75 -12.69 2.41 -10.79
N MET A 76 -12.66 3.19 -9.69
CA MET A 76 -13.82 3.93 -9.21
C MET A 76 -14.24 5.09 -10.13
N THR A 77 -13.29 5.69 -10.86
CA THR A 77 -13.54 6.74 -11.86
C THR A 77 -13.83 6.19 -13.25
N GLN A 78 -13.90 4.86 -13.41
CA GLN A 78 -14.17 4.18 -14.69
C GLN A 78 -13.09 4.43 -15.76
N GLU A 79 -11.85 4.73 -15.35
CA GLU A 79 -10.71 4.79 -16.27
C GLU A 79 -10.27 3.39 -16.71
N VAL A 80 -10.45 2.39 -15.85
CA VAL A 80 -10.21 0.96 -16.12
C VAL A 80 -11.30 0.09 -15.47
N ASP A 81 -11.57 -1.09 -16.03
CA ASP A 81 -12.55 -2.04 -15.47
C ASP A 81 -12.05 -2.76 -14.21
N ASN A 82 -10.73 -2.96 -14.11
CA ASN A 82 -10.06 -3.61 -13.00
C ASN A 82 -8.59 -3.16 -12.95
N ALA A 83 -7.93 -3.41 -11.82
CA ALA A 83 -6.52 -3.05 -11.63
C ALA A 83 -5.78 -4.12 -10.83
N PHE A 84 -4.48 -4.23 -11.09
CA PHE A 84 -3.56 -5.08 -10.34
C PHE A 84 -2.36 -4.23 -9.89
N ALA A 85 -2.05 -4.26 -8.60
CA ALA A 85 -0.96 -3.46 -8.03
C ALA A 85 0.22 -4.36 -7.62
N PHE A 86 1.30 -4.34 -8.39
CA PHE A 86 2.56 -5.00 -8.04
C PHE A 86 3.36 -4.14 -7.06
N ILE A 87 3.04 -4.27 -5.77
CA ILE A 87 3.59 -3.40 -4.73
C ILE A 87 4.47 -4.17 -3.75
N ARG A 88 5.50 -3.47 -3.27
CA ARG A 88 6.38 -3.91 -2.19
C ARG A 88 6.73 -2.68 -1.36
N PRO A 89 6.75 -2.76 -0.01
CA PRO A 89 6.45 -3.90 0.85
C PRO A 89 4.98 -4.36 0.83
N PRO A 90 4.68 -5.62 1.23
CA PRO A 90 3.31 -6.11 1.42
C PRO A 90 2.64 -5.41 2.61
N GLY A 91 1.36 -5.71 2.87
CA GLY A 91 0.58 -4.98 3.88
C GLY A 91 -0.35 -5.77 4.79
N HIS A 92 -0.90 -6.91 4.38
CA HIS A 92 -2.02 -7.55 5.09
C HIS A 92 -1.76 -7.94 6.56
N HIS A 93 -0.50 -8.15 6.97
CA HIS A 93 -0.13 -8.46 8.36
C HIS A 93 0.03 -7.22 9.26
N ALA A 94 0.16 -6.01 8.68
CA ALA A 94 0.42 -4.81 9.48
C ALA A 94 -0.84 -4.41 10.27
N GLY A 95 -0.69 -4.29 11.59
CA GLY A 95 -1.73 -3.81 12.49
C GLY A 95 -1.75 -2.28 12.58
N ALA A 96 -2.72 -1.72 13.30
CA ALA A 96 -2.83 -0.27 13.46
C ALA A 96 -1.56 0.36 14.09
N GLY A 97 -0.91 -0.34 15.02
CA GLY A 97 0.25 0.16 15.75
C GLY A 97 1.55 -0.65 15.58
N ASN A 98 1.57 -1.65 14.68
CA ASN A 98 2.69 -2.59 14.58
C ASN A 98 2.90 -3.11 13.14
N SER A 99 4.15 -3.45 12.84
CA SER A 99 4.53 -4.27 11.69
C SER A 99 4.44 -5.76 12.04
N ALA A 100 4.44 -6.62 11.03
CA ALA A 100 4.63 -8.07 11.12
C ALA A 100 4.77 -8.66 9.71
N GLY A 101 5.43 -9.81 9.54
CA GLY A 101 5.40 -10.59 8.31
C GLY A 101 5.79 -9.78 7.08
N PHE A 102 6.89 -9.02 7.19
CA PHE A 102 7.41 -8.09 6.18
C PHE A 102 6.52 -6.88 5.85
N CYS A 103 5.35 -6.76 6.50
CA CYS A 103 4.37 -5.72 6.23
C CYS A 103 4.64 -4.46 7.08
N ILE A 104 4.72 -3.31 6.41
CA ILE A 104 5.00 -2.02 7.04
C ILE A 104 3.72 -1.21 7.24
N PHE A 105 2.99 -0.95 6.16
CA PHE A 105 1.66 -0.35 6.21
C PHE A 105 0.65 -1.30 5.59
N ASN A 106 -0.57 -1.31 6.11
CA ASN A 106 -1.62 -2.19 5.61
C ASN A 106 -2.25 -1.62 4.35
N ASN A 107 -1.60 -1.88 3.21
CA ASN A 107 -2.02 -1.40 1.88
C ASN A 107 -3.51 -1.68 1.60
N ILE A 108 -3.99 -2.88 1.96
CA ILE A 108 -5.35 -3.33 1.69
C ILE A 108 -6.36 -2.63 2.60
N ALA A 109 -6.10 -2.57 3.91
CA ALA A 109 -6.98 -1.88 4.85
C ALA A 109 -7.05 -0.37 4.54
N ILE A 110 -5.91 0.27 4.23
CA ILE A 110 -5.90 1.68 3.83
C ILE A 110 -6.66 1.87 2.52
N GLY A 111 -6.47 1.00 1.53
CA GLY A 111 -7.20 1.03 0.27
C GLY A 111 -8.72 0.93 0.46
N ALA A 112 -9.19 0.00 1.30
CA ALA A 112 -10.61 -0.11 1.63
C ALA A 112 -11.14 1.17 2.30
N MET A 113 -10.41 1.72 3.27
CA MET A 113 -10.80 2.98 3.92
C MET A 113 -10.78 4.17 2.96
N HIS A 114 -9.83 4.21 2.03
CA HIS A 114 -9.76 5.20 0.96
C HIS A 114 -10.98 5.13 0.06
N ALA A 115 -11.37 3.94 -0.38
CA ALA A 115 -12.58 3.74 -1.18
C ALA A 115 -13.84 4.20 -0.42
N MET A 116 -13.96 3.88 0.87
CA MET A 116 -15.10 4.33 1.69
C MET A 116 -15.14 5.85 1.87
N LYS A 117 -13.99 6.48 2.17
CA LYS A 117 -13.90 7.92 2.50
C LYS A 117 -13.97 8.81 1.27
N LYS A 118 -13.25 8.47 0.19
CA LYS A 118 -13.17 9.28 -1.04
C LYS A 118 -14.32 9.01 -2.00
N HIS A 119 -14.69 7.73 -2.17
CA HIS A 119 -15.68 7.30 -3.17
C HIS A 119 -17.03 6.90 -2.56
N GLY A 120 -17.16 6.94 -1.23
CA GLY A 120 -18.45 6.77 -0.55
C GLY A 120 -18.96 5.34 -0.45
N LEU A 121 -18.13 4.33 -0.77
CA LEU A 121 -18.51 2.92 -0.70
C LEU A 121 -18.98 2.55 0.71
N LYS A 122 -20.03 1.73 0.79
CA LYS A 122 -20.62 1.28 2.06
C LYS A 122 -20.33 -0.18 2.39
N LYS A 123 -19.95 -0.96 1.39
CA LYS A 123 -19.64 -2.39 1.51
C LYS A 123 -18.44 -2.69 0.64
N ILE A 124 -17.46 -3.37 1.21
CA ILE A 124 -16.24 -3.80 0.55
C ILE A 124 -15.99 -5.24 0.98
N LEU A 125 -15.74 -6.12 0.01
CA LEU A 125 -15.25 -7.47 0.25
C LEU A 125 -13.74 -7.47 0.08
N ILE A 126 -13.03 -7.99 1.07
CA ILE A 126 -11.59 -8.30 0.97
C ILE A 126 -11.50 -9.82 0.94
N ALA A 127 -10.94 -10.37 -0.13
CA ALA A 127 -10.59 -11.78 -0.23
C ALA A 127 -9.08 -11.90 -0.16
N ASP A 128 -8.58 -12.48 0.92
CA ASP A 128 -7.16 -12.77 1.11
C ASP A 128 -6.92 -14.26 0.91
N TRP A 129 -6.10 -14.59 -0.08
CA TRP A 129 -5.73 -15.97 -0.42
C TRP A 129 -4.24 -16.24 -0.20
N ASP A 130 -3.52 -15.30 0.41
CA ASP A 130 -2.12 -15.49 0.81
C ASP A 130 -2.02 -16.63 1.85
N LEU A 131 -0.87 -17.30 1.94
CA LEU A 131 -0.70 -18.60 2.64
C LEU A 131 -0.07 -18.47 4.02
#